data_AF-G4TJR4-F1
#
_entry.id   AF-G4TJR4-F1
#
_cell.length_a   1.000
_cell.length_b   1.000
_cell.length_c   1.000
_cell.angle_alpha   90.00
_cell.angle_beta   90.00
_cell.angle_gamma   90.00
#
_symmetry.space_group_name_H-M   'P 1'
#
loop_
_entity.id
_entity.type
_entity.pdbx_description
1 polymer ?
#
loop_
_entity_poly.entity_id
_entity_poly.type
_entity_poly.pdbx_seq_one_letter_code
_entity_poly.pdbx_strand_id
1 'polypeptide(L)'
;MFRRYKTKNPYELFHGNLVIVNELPGKLLDMFPQKTEREFKVMRYTSATCGPNDFKADGDTLHPVMYEPACKTELFIVTTMYKVDEELLCLSRSDVGKRRLEKVAVCIVSDRYQMINSRTLSVVPTMTAYQDGVAKHGVNNKPVTAHTYEYTDDREAD
;
A
#
# COMPACT_ATOMS: atom_id res chain seq x y z
N MET A 1 -11.28 2.61 36.63
CA MET A 1 -10.05 2.86 35.85
C MET A 1 -9.81 1.67 34.93
N PHE A 2 -10.27 1.72 33.67
CA PHE A 2 -10.12 0.60 32.73
C PHE A 2 -8.68 0.56 32.20
N ARG A 3 -7.89 -0.40 32.69
CA ARG A 3 -6.53 -0.67 32.22
C ARG A 3 -6.63 -1.32 30.84
N ARG A 4 -6.40 -0.54 29.77
CA ARG A 4 -6.27 -1.06 28.40
C ARG A 4 -5.10 -2.04 28.36
N TYR A 5 -5.39 -3.33 28.23
CA TYR A 5 -4.38 -4.33 27.86
C TYR A 5 -3.89 -3.99 26.45
N LYS A 6 -2.58 -3.74 26.30
CA LYS A 6 -1.95 -3.73 24.98
C LYS A 6 -2.00 -5.16 24.46
N THR A 7 -2.97 -5.46 23.60
CA THR A 7 -2.98 -6.70 22.82
C THR A 7 -1.71 -6.67 21.97
N LYS A 8 -0.70 -7.47 22.34
CA LYS A 8 0.40 -7.78 21.43
C LYS A 8 -0.23 -8.65 20.35
N ASN A 9 -0.71 -8.05 19.26
CA ASN A 9 -0.99 -8.82 18.06
C ASN A 9 0.35 -9.45 17.63
N PRO A 10 0.48 -10.78 17.62
CA PRO A 10 1.67 -11.44 17.14
C PRO A 10 1.63 -11.37 15.62
N TYR A 11 2.00 -10.22 15.06
CA TYR A 11 2.28 -10.14 13.64
C TYR A 11 3.58 -10.92 13.39
N GLU A 12 3.54 -11.90 12.49
CA GLU A 12 4.75 -12.59 12.06
C GLU A 12 5.65 -11.61 11.30
N LEU A 13 6.95 -11.69 11.58
CA LEU A 13 7.93 -10.89 10.87
C LEU A 13 8.34 -11.63 9.59
N PHE A 14 8.30 -10.94 8.47
CA PHE A 14 8.79 -11.45 7.19
C PHE A 14 10.23 -10.97 7.00
N HIS A 15 11.20 -11.88 7.00
CA HIS A 15 12.64 -11.56 6.99
C HIS A 15 13.09 -10.56 8.09
N GLY A 16 12.42 -10.56 9.25
CA GLY A 16 12.70 -9.61 10.32
C GLY A 16 11.98 -8.26 10.21
N ASN A 17 11.25 -8.03 9.10
CA ASN A 17 10.45 -6.85 8.84
C ASN A 17 8.98 -7.08 9.22
N LEU A 18 8.31 -6.04 9.70
CA LEU A 18 6.89 -6.13 10.03
C LEU A 18 6.06 -5.97 8.76
N VAL A 19 5.35 -7.04 8.43
CA VAL A 19 4.40 -7.11 7.31
C VAL A 19 3.03 -7.47 7.87
N ILE A 20 2.02 -6.70 7.48
CA ILE A 20 0.63 -6.93 7.87
C ILE A 20 -0.19 -7.08 6.59
N VAL A 21 -0.91 -8.19 6.48
CA VAL A 21 -1.83 -8.43 5.37
C VAL A 21 -3.25 -8.34 5.93
N ASN A 22 -3.98 -7.30 5.53
CA ASN A 22 -5.35 -7.07 5.97
C ASN A 22 -6.32 -7.18 4.79
N GLU A 23 -7.51 -7.69 5.05
CA GLU A 23 -8.60 -7.63 4.07
C GLU A 23 -9.04 -6.18 3.85
N LEU A 24 -9.42 -5.86 2.62
CA LEU A 24 -10.04 -4.58 2.30
C LEU A 24 -11.42 -4.45 2.97
N PRO A 25 -11.86 -3.23 3.29
CA PRO A 25 -13.22 -3.00 3.77
C PRO A 25 -14.26 -3.55 2.79
N GLY A 26 -15.32 -4.21 3.29
CA GLY A 26 -16.34 -4.84 2.45
C GLY A 26 -16.98 -3.90 1.42
N LYS A 27 -17.24 -2.64 1.80
CA LYS A 27 -17.75 -1.62 0.86
C LYS A 27 -16.82 -1.36 -0.32
N LEU A 28 -15.51 -1.46 -0.11
CA LEU A 28 -14.52 -1.29 -1.15
C LEU A 28 -14.43 -2.54 -2.03
N LEU A 29 -14.48 -3.73 -1.42
CA LEU A 29 -14.60 -5.00 -2.15
C LEU A 29 -15.80 -5.02 -3.10
N ASP A 30 -16.93 -4.46 -2.69
CA ASP A 30 -18.14 -4.41 -3.51
C ASP A 30 -18.03 -3.51 -4.75
N MET A 31 -17.06 -2.60 -4.79
CA MET A 31 -16.81 -1.75 -5.95
C MET A 31 -15.92 -2.41 -7.00
N PHE A 32 -15.27 -3.55 -6.69
CA PHE A 32 -14.35 -4.21 -7.61
C PHE A 32 -15.05 -5.34 -8.38
N PRO A 33 -14.80 -5.46 -9.70
CA PRO A 33 -15.44 -6.46 -10.55
C PRO A 33 -14.98 -7.88 -10.22
N GLN A 34 -13.70 -8.05 -9.90
CA GLN A 34 -13.10 -9.34 -9.57
C GLN A 34 -12.94 -9.52 -8.07
N LYS A 35 -13.59 -10.57 -7.54
CA LYS A 35 -13.51 -10.99 -6.13
C LYS A 35 -13.05 -12.45 -6.02
N THR A 36 -12.34 -12.97 -7.00
CA THR A 36 -12.04 -14.41 -7.05
C THR A 36 -10.74 -14.70 -6.32
N GLU A 37 -9.69 -13.95 -6.65
CA GLU A 37 -8.36 -14.15 -6.08
C GLU A 37 -8.17 -13.41 -4.76
N ARG A 38 -7.29 -13.95 -3.91
CA ARG A 38 -7.00 -13.38 -2.58
C ARG A 38 -6.29 -12.03 -2.71
N GLU A 39 -5.44 -11.87 -3.72
CA GLU A 39 -4.63 -10.67 -3.91
C GLU A 39 -5.47 -9.41 -4.10
N PHE A 40 -6.59 -9.49 -4.84
CA PHE A 40 -7.49 -8.36 -5.06
C PHE A 40 -8.35 -8.01 -3.84
N LYS A 41 -8.27 -8.82 -2.77
CA LYS A 41 -9.04 -8.64 -1.53
C LYS A 41 -8.21 -8.14 -0.37
N VAL A 42 -6.89 -8.13 -0.49
CA VAL A 42 -6.00 -7.82 0.62
C VAL A 42 -5.12 -6.63 0.30
N MET A 43 -4.84 -5.84 1.33
CA MET A 43 -3.78 -4.86 1.34
C MET A 43 -2.61 -5.40 2.14
N ARG A 44 -1.40 -5.19 1.63
CA ARG A 44 -0.16 -5.48 2.32
C ARG A 44 0.46 -4.18 2.82
N TYR A 45 0.65 -4.10 4.14
CA TYR A 45 1.38 -3.03 4.81
C TYR A 45 2.77 -3.52 5.20
N THR A 46 3.79 -2.75 4.85
CA THR A 46 5.18 -2.99 5.24
C THR A 46 5.73 -1.76 5.95
N SER A 47 6.38 -1.93 7.09
CA SER A 47 7.08 -0.84 7.78
C SER A 47 8.58 -1.03 7.70
N ALA A 48 9.22 -0.19 6.89
CA ALA A 48 10.66 -0.18 6.75
C ALA A 48 11.29 0.57 7.93
N THR A 49 12.41 0.05 8.44
CA THR A 49 13.21 0.70 9.49
C THR A 49 14.56 1.21 8.96
N CYS A 50 14.77 1.07 7.65
CA CYS A 50 15.99 1.38 6.93
C CYS A 50 15.78 2.54 5.94
N GLY A 51 16.87 3.06 5.40
CA GLY A 51 16.81 4.02 4.29
C GLY A 51 16.55 3.32 2.94
N PRO A 52 16.18 4.07 1.89
CA PRO A 52 15.93 3.50 0.56
C PRO A 52 17.17 2.81 -0.05
N ASN A 53 18.37 3.25 0.31
CA ASN A 53 19.63 2.64 -0.15
C ASN A 53 19.85 1.23 0.42
N ASP A 54 19.31 0.95 1.61
CA ASP A 54 19.52 -0.29 2.35
C ASP A 54 18.32 -1.24 2.25
N PHE A 55 17.21 -0.81 1.65
CA PHE A 55 15.92 -1.53 1.59
C PHE A 55 16.07 -3.01 1.24
N LYS A 56 16.73 -3.33 0.12
CA LYS A 56 16.92 -4.72 -0.31
C LYS A 56 17.91 -5.49 0.60
N ALA A 57 18.94 -4.81 1.11
CA ALA A 57 19.96 -5.42 1.96
C ALA A 57 19.39 -5.80 3.34
N ASP A 58 18.45 -5.00 3.85
CA ASP A 58 17.72 -5.21 5.10
C ASP A 58 16.55 -6.22 4.94
N GLY A 59 16.42 -6.85 3.77
CA GLY A 59 15.42 -7.89 3.51
C GLY A 59 14.00 -7.35 3.27
N ASP A 60 13.84 -6.03 3.11
CA ASP A 60 12.57 -5.46 2.67
C ASP A 60 12.35 -5.77 1.19
N THR A 61 11.10 -6.06 0.85
CA THR A 61 10.70 -6.52 -0.48
C THR A 61 9.33 -5.94 -0.83
N LEU A 62 9.13 -5.69 -2.13
CA LEU A 62 7.85 -5.24 -2.68
C LEU A 62 7.04 -6.44 -3.17
N HIS A 63 5.73 -6.36 -3.07
CA HIS A 63 4.79 -7.41 -3.46
C HIS A 63 5.01 -7.93 -4.89
N PRO A 64 5.27 -7.10 -5.92
CA PRO A 64 5.47 -7.57 -7.29
C PRO A 64 6.61 -8.59 -7.47
N VAL A 65 7.63 -8.53 -6.61
CA VAL A 65 8.80 -9.44 -6.67
C VAL A 65 8.48 -10.81 -6.07
N MET A 66 7.37 -10.93 -5.32
CA MET A 66 6.97 -12.17 -4.63
C MET A 66 6.14 -13.12 -5.50
N TYR A 67 5.71 -12.67 -6.69
CA TYR A 67 4.99 -13.51 -7.63
C TYR A 67 5.91 -14.53 -8.30
N GLU A 68 5.35 -15.65 -8.74
CA GLU A 68 6.04 -16.67 -9.54
C GLU A 68 5.26 -16.89 -10.85
N PRO A 69 5.76 -16.40 -12.00
CA PRO A 69 6.97 -15.59 -12.17
C PRO A 69 6.80 -14.16 -11.63
N ALA A 70 7.90 -13.53 -11.22
CA ALA A 70 7.87 -12.17 -10.70
C ALA A 70 7.21 -11.21 -11.69
N CYS A 71 6.28 -10.38 -11.20
CA CYS A 71 5.61 -9.37 -11.99
C CYS A 71 6.63 -8.33 -12.46
N LYS A 72 6.88 -8.30 -13.77
CA LYS A 72 7.77 -7.31 -14.38
C LYS A 72 7.02 -6.00 -14.54
N THR A 73 7.43 -4.94 -13.87
CA THR A 73 6.90 -3.60 -14.12
C THR A 73 7.49 -3.03 -15.41
N GLU A 74 6.65 -2.62 -16.36
CA GLU A 74 7.06 -1.96 -17.61
C GLU A 74 6.94 -0.44 -17.52
N LEU A 75 6.05 0.06 -16.64
CA LEU A 75 5.86 1.49 -16.40
C LEU A 75 5.74 1.75 -14.89
N PHE A 76 6.57 2.63 -14.36
CA PHE A 76 6.53 3.06 -12.97
C PHE A 76 6.19 4.54 -12.89
N ILE A 77 5.01 4.87 -12.38
CA ILE A 77 4.52 6.24 -12.23
C ILE A 77 4.68 6.64 -10.79
N VAL A 78 5.46 7.69 -10.53
CA VAL A 78 5.66 8.23 -9.18
C VAL A 78 5.00 9.59 -9.08
N THR A 79 4.09 9.73 -8.11
CA THR A 79 3.38 10.99 -7.87
C THR A 79 3.56 11.41 -6.43
N THR A 80 4.04 12.63 -6.20
CA THR A 80 4.19 13.18 -4.85
C THR A 80 2.89 13.83 -4.37
N MET A 81 2.45 13.48 -3.16
CA MET A 81 1.13 13.83 -2.63
C MET A 81 0.97 15.31 -2.21
N TYR A 82 2.02 16.13 -2.26
CA TYR A 82 1.88 17.58 -2.04
C TYR A 82 0.97 18.26 -3.08
N LYS A 83 0.73 17.60 -4.21
CA LYS A 83 0.11 18.16 -5.41
C LYS A 83 -0.94 17.24 -6.05
N VAL A 84 -1.45 16.26 -5.31
CA VAL A 84 -2.45 15.34 -5.84
C VAL A 84 -3.83 15.92 -5.60
N ASP A 85 -4.39 16.54 -6.63
CA ASP A 85 -5.82 16.74 -6.71
C ASP A 85 -6.51 15.39 -6.95
N GLU A 86 -7.71 15.22 -6.39
CA GLU A 86 -8.49 13.98 -6.50
C GLU A 86 -8.64 13.54 -7.98
N GLU A 87 -8.78 14.52 -8.87
CA GLU A 87 -8.86 14.32 -10.32
C GLU A 87 -7.58 13.75 -10.94
N LEU A 88 -6.39 14.22 -10.55
CA LEU A 88 -5.11 13.72 -11.08
C LEU A 88 -4.84 12.28 -10.65
N LEU A 89 -5.24 11.92 -9.42
CA LEU A 89 -5.16 10.55 -8.95
C LEU A 89 -6.10 9.65 -9.75
N CYS A 90 -7.33 10.10 -9.97
CA CYS A 90 -8.35 9.36 -10.73
C CYS A 90 -7.98 9.21 -12.21
N LEU A 91 -7.39 10.25 -12.82
CA LEU A 91 -6.87 10.22 -14.19
C LEU A 91 -5.68 9.28 -14.29
N SER A 92 -4.73 9.33 -13.34
CA SER A 92 -3.59 8.41 -13.34
C SER A 92 -4.00 6.94 -13.28
N ARG A 93 -5.14 6.60 -12.65
CA ARG A 93 -5.67 5.23 -12.68
C ARG A 93 -6.54 4.95 -13.90
N SER A 94 -7.34 5.91 -14.36
CA SER A 94 -8.25 5.74 -15.50
C SER A 94 -7.52 5.69 -16.85
N ASP A 95 -6.53 6.56 -17.05
CA ASP A 95 -5.75 6.62 -18.30
C ASP A 95 -4.70 5.51 -18.37
N VAL A 96 -4.19 5.06 -17.21
CA VAL A 96 -3.36 3.86 -17.11
C VAL A 96 -4.21 2.60 -17.31
N GLY A 97 -5.45 2.57 -16.81
CA GLY A 97 -6.42 1.53 -17.15
C GLY A 97 -6.56 1.43 -18.66
N LYS A 98 -7.04 2.47 -19.34
CA LYS A 98 -7.32 2.47 -20.80
C LYS A 98 -6.18 1.98 -21.70
N ARG A 99 -4.93 2.05 -21.23
CA ARG A 99 -3.81 1.38 -21.91
C ARG A 99 -3.68 0.00 -21.28
N ARG A 100 -3.97 -1.06 -22.05
CA ARG A 100 -3.69 -2.49 -21.76
C ARG A 100 -2.20 -2.73 -21.42
N LEU A 101 -1.75 -2.20 -20.30
CA LEU A 101 -0.42 -2.34 -19.74
C LEU A 101 -0.62 -3.22 -18.52
N GLU A 102 -0.48 -4.53 -18.72
CA GLU A 102 -0.58 -5.57 -17.70
C GLU A 102 0.48 -5.43 -16.57
N LYS A 103 1.22 -4.32 -16.52
CA LYS A 103 2.51 -4.16 -15.84
C LYS A 103 2.82 -2.71 -15.41
N VAL A 104 1.81 -1.92 -15.02
CA VAL A 104 2.03 -0.58 -14.46
C VAL A 104 2.02 -0.61 -12.94
N ALA A 105 3.02 0.00 -12.32
CA ALA A 105 3.02 0.27 -10.88
C ALA A 105 2.91 1.78 -10.64
N VAL A 106 1.93 2.17 -9.83
CA VAL A 106 1.70 3.56 -9.43
C VAL A 106 2.13 3.72 -7.97
N CYS A 107 3.09 4.60 -7.70
CA CYS A 107 3.62 4.90 -6.38
C CYS A 107 3.27 6.33 -5.98
N ILE A 108 2.56 6.48 -4.86
CA ILE A 108 2.22 7.80 -4.31
C ILE A 108 3.13 8.05 -3.10
N VAL A 109 3.95 9.09 -3.20
CA VAL A 109 4.95 9.43 -2.18
C VAL A 109 4.50 10.63 -1.38
N SER A 110 4.50 10.52 -0.05
CA SER A 110 4.18 11.63 0.85
C SER A 110 5.33 11.86 1.83
N ASP A 111 5.86 13.08 1.87
CA ASP A 111 6.98 13.47 2.74
C ASP A 111 6.55 13.64 4.21
N ARG A 112 5.25 13.82 4.49
CA ARG A 112 4.72 13.96 5.87
C ARG A 112 3.31 13.42 6.00
N TYR A 113 3.19 12.21 6.57
CA TYR A 113 1.89 11.59 6.87
C TYR A 113 0.96 12.47 7.74
N GLN A 114 1.52 13.31 8.61
CA GLN A 114 0.75 14.20 9.49
C GLN A 114 0.13 15.42 8.79
N MET A 115 0.50 15.72 7.54
CA MET A 115 0.07 16.93 6.82
C MET A 115 -0.81 16.63 5.60
N ILE A 116 -1.42 15.44 5.56
CA ILE A 116 -2.30 15.06 4.46
C ILE A 116 -3.67 15.70 4.70
N ASN A 117 -4.21 16.38 3.68
CA ASN A 117 -5.55 16.95 3.72
C ASN A 117 -6.59 15.83 3.97
N SER A 118 -7.50 16.06 4.93
CA SER A 118 -8.57 15.12 5.29
C SER A 118 -9.42 14.67 4.10
N ARG A 119 -9.59 15.53 3.07
CA ARG A 119 -10.30 15.18 1.84
C ARG A 119 -9.52 14.15 1.02
N THR A 120 -8.22 14.36 0.84
CA THR A 120 -7.33 13.38 0.18
C THR A 120 -7.30 12.07 0.97
N LEU A 121 -7.24 12.11 2.31
CA LEU A 121 -7.35 10.92 3.16
C LEU A 121 -8.69 10.18 3.05
N SER A 122 -9.75 10.81 2.56
CA SER A 122 -11.04 10.15 2.34
C SER A 122 -11.10 9.38 1.02
N VAL A 123 -10.30 9.80 0.03
CA VAL A 123 -10.25 9.23 -1.32
C VAL A 123 -9.15 8.17 -1.44
N VAL A 124 -8.01 8.40 -0.77
CA VAL A 124 -6.85 7.50 -0.75
C VAL A 124 -7.20 6.06 -0.31
N PRO A 125 -8.05 5.79 0.70
CA PRO A 125 -8.48 4.43 1.05
C PRO A 125 -9.14 3.69 -0.12
N THR A 126 -9.97 4.41 -0.90
CA THR A 126 -10.67 3.88 -2.07
C THR A 126 -9.71 3.63 -3.24
N MET A 127 -8.51 4.20 -3.20
CA MET A 127 -7.59 4.21 -4.34
C MET A 127 -6.27 3.48 -4.15
N THR A 128 -5.73 3.51 -2.95
CA THR A 128 -4.41 2.97 -2.60
C THR A 128 -4.52 1.88 -1.53
N ALA A 129 -5.76 1.46 -1.24
CA ALA A 129 -6.09 0.54 -0.15
C ALA A 129 -5.53 0.97 1.22
N TYR A 130 -5.33 2.27 1.42
CA TYR A 130 -4.86 2.77 2.71
C TYR A 130 -5.83 2.37 3.83
N GLN A 131 -5.28 1.84 4.93
CA GLN A 131 -6.05 1.49 6.13
C GLN A 131 -5.52 2.22 7.35
N ASP A 132 -6.43 2.93 8.02
CA ASP A 132 -6.11 3.64 9.25
C ASP A 132 -5.81 2.67 10.41
N GLY A 133 -4.91 3.07 11.31
CA GLY A 133 -4.53 2.30 12.50
C GLY A 133 -3.55 1.12 12.29
N VAL A 134 -3.19 0.80 11.04
CA VAL A 134 -2.20 -0.25 10.73
C VAL A 134 -0.76 0.24 10.99
N ALA A 135 -0.50 1.53 10.72
CA ALA A 135 0.81 2.15 10.88
C ALA A 135 1.41 1.97 12.29
N LYS A 136 2.71 1.69 12.36
CA LYS A 136 3.48 1.53 13.60
C LYS A 136 4.64 2.50 13.66
N HIS A 137 4.87 3.11 14.83
CA HIS A 137 5.99 4.04 15.01
C HIS A 137 7.37 3.36 15.12
N GLY A 138 7.42 2.08 15.48
CA GLY A 138 8.66 1.36 15.66
C GLY A 138 8.48 -0.16 15.57
N VAL A 139 9.52 -0.84 15.08
CA VAL A 139 9.61 -2.30 14.93
C VAL A 139 10.95 -2.74 15.47
N ASN A 140 10.98 -3.79 16.29
CA ASN A 140 12.23 -4.33 16.87
C ASN A 140 13.12 -3.26 17.52
N ASN A 141 12.53 -2.32 18.25
CA ASN A 141 13.19 -1.16 18.88
C ASN A 141 13.86 -0.17 17.90
N LYS A 142 13.67 -0.33 16.60
CA LYS A 142 14.05 0.66 15.58
C LYS A 142 12.86 1.56 15.23
N PRO A 143 13.06 2.86 15.04
CA PRO A 143 12.01 3.73 14.51
C PRO A 143 11.66 3.34 13.07
N VAL A 144 10.38 3.42 12.72
CA VAL A 144 9.94 3.24 11.33
C VAL A 144 10.27 4.50 10.54
N THR A 145 10.93 4.32 9.40
CA THR A 145 11.37 5.39 8.49
C THR A 145 10.42 5.57 7.32
N ALA A 146 9.76 4.50 6.89
CA ALA A 146 8.78 4.54 5.80
C ALA A 146 7.62 3.56 6.03
N HIS A 147 6.43 3.99 5.61
CA HIS A 147 5.22 3.19 5.59
C HIS A 147 4.85 2.88 4.14
N THR A 148 4.78 1.61 3.79
CA THR A 148 4.44 1.17 2.43
C THR A 148 3.11 0.44 2.48
N TYR A 149 2.16 0.87 1.66
CA TYR A 149 0.85 0.23 1.47
C TYR A 149 0.78 -0.26 0.03
N GLU A 150 0.56 -1.55 -0.15
CA GLU A 150 0.56 -2.21 -1.45
C GLU A 150 -0.78 -2.91 -1.67
N TYR A 151 -1.35 -2.73 -2.85
CA TYR A 151 -2.59 -3.34 -3.28
C TYR A 151 -2.53 -3.60 -4.78
N THR A 152 -3.02 -4.76 -5.19
CA THR A 152 -3.13 -5.17 -6.59
C THR A 152 -4.57 -4.98 -7.02
N ASP A 153 -4.80 -4.19 -8.06
CA ASP A 153 -6.11 -3.97 -8.67
C ASP A 153 -6.25 -4.80 -9.95
N ASP A 154 -7.44 -5.32 -10.18
CA ASP A 154 -7.83 -6.12 -11.37
C ASP A 154 -9.06 -5.47 -12.02
N ARG A 155 -8.95 -4.17 -12.24
CA ARG A 155 -9.88 -3.51 -13.15
C ARG A 155 -9.33 -3.70 -14.54
N GLU A 156 -9.94 -4.60 -15.30
CA GLU A 156 -9.86 -4.54 -16.75
C GLU A 156 -10.29 -3.15 -17.21
N ALA A 157 -9.55 -2.63 -18.16
CA ALA A 157 -9.85 -1.35 -18.76
C ALA A 157 -10.90 -1.55 -19.85
N ASP A 158 -12.12 -1.12 -19.55
CA ASP A 158 -13.19 -0.96 -20.54
C ASP A 158 -12.77 0.00 -21.68
#